data_AF-X0UQ89-F1
#
_entry.id   AF-X0UQ89-F1
#
_cell.length_a   1.000
_cell.length_b   1.000
_cell.length_c   1.000
_cell.angle_alpha   90.00
_cell.angle_beta   90.00
_cell.angle_gamma   90.00
#
_symmetry.space_group_name_H-M   'P 1'
#
loop_
_entity.id
_entity.type
_entity.pdbx_description
1 polymer ?
#
loop_
_entity_poly.entity_id
_entity_poly.type
_entity_poly.pdbx_seq_one_letter_code
_entity_poly.pdbx_strand_id
1 'polypeptide(L)'
;KESKKFYRVKRDLEEITVTEKKKGDKVIEDKTIKVPKIKWCLMIHNKILDKVHDWPGKYIPIVVETGKEVNIKGQSKTRGMVRFAKEPQQMYNFWSSAYTEEIALIPKAPYLMTATMLGKNQTQWDLASEKNFPYLLYEADPRIAGGKPQREPPPVLSTAIANELVRMEHDIMSAMNIYQASLGDEGQEKSGKAILARQKQGTTGSYTYTDNFQSALIHSTKIILDLIPYVLDTERVIRILGDDDSEKEIPINARENAPFMANHQ
;
A
#
# COMPACT_ATOMS: atom_id res chain seq x y z
N LYS A 1 -36.86 -3.11 -11.24
CA LYS A 1 -37.45 -3.50 -9.94
C LYS A 1 -38.47 -4.59 -10.21
N GLU A 2 -38.28 -5.78 -9.67
CA GLU A 2 -39.26 -6.87 -9.80
C GLU A 2 -40.09 -6.94 -8.52
N SER A 3 -41.37 -7.27 -8.64
CA SER A 3 -42.25 -7.52 -7.50
C SER A 3 -42.09 -8.97 -7.03
N LYS A 4 -41.55 -9.18 -5.83
CA LYS A 4 -41.57 -10.49 -5.17
C LYS A 4 -42.72 -10.52 -4.15
N LYS A 5 -43.48 -11.61 -4.13
CA LYS A 5 -44.54 -11.85 -3.15
C LYS A 5 -43.97 -12.64 -1.98
N PHE A 6 -44.22 -12.17 -0.77
CA PHE A 6 -43.91 -12.88 0.47
C PHE A 6 -45.21 -13.33 1.11
N TYR A 7 -45.23 -14.55 1.63
CA TYR A 7 -46.39 -15.11 2.32
C TYR A 7 -46.01 -15.38 3.78
N ARG A 8 -46.87 -14.97 4.72
CA ARG A 8 -46.79 -15.44 6.11
C ARG A 8 -47.64 -16.70 6.20
N VAL A 9 -47.02 -17.80 6.58
CA VAL A 9 -47.61 -19.14 6.55
C VAL A 9 -47.46 -19.80 7.91
N LYS A 10 -48.48 -20.54 8.35
CA LYS A 10 -48.38 -21.40 9.54
C LYS A 10 -48.01 -22.83 9.14
N ARG A 11 -46.86 -23.33 9.57
CA ARG A 11 -46.38 -24.71 9.37
C ARG A 11 -46.02 -25.28 10.74
N ASP A 12 -46.57 -26.45 11.09
CA ASP A 12 -46.31 -27.15 12.37
C ASP A 12 -46.37 -26.26 13.63
N LEU A 13 -47.40 -25.42 13.72
CA LEU A 13 -47.67 -24.45 14.80
C LEU A 13 -46.76 -23.20 14.85
N GLU A 14 -45.72 -23.11 14.04
CA GLU A 14 -44.86 -21.92 13.93
C GLU A 14 -45.24 -21.04 12.73
N GLU A 15 -45.07 -19.72 12.89
CA GLU A 15 -45.32 -18.73 11.84
C GLU A 15 -44.03 -18.41 11.10
N ILE A 16 -43.97 -18.75 9.81
CA ILE A 16 -42.77 -18.60 8.99
C ILE A 16 -43.09 -17.73 7.78
N THR A 17 -42.18 -16.81 7.43
CA THR A 17 -42.29 -16.02 6.20
C THR A 17 -41.61 -16.77 5.05
N VAL A 18 -42.37 -17.13 4.02
CA VAL A 18 -41.90 -17.97 2.91
C VAL A 18 -42.13 -17.28 1.57
N THR A 19 -41.16 -17.41 0.66
CA THR A 19 -41.23 -16.85 -0.71
C THR A 19 -42.02 -17.76 -1.67
N GLU A 20 -42.06 -19.07 -1.41
CA GLU A 20 -42.77 -20.08 -2.21
C GLU A 20 -43.67 -20.95 -1.31
N LYS A 21 -44.91 -21.19 -1.72
CA LYS A 21 -45.88 -22.00 -0.95
C LYS A 21 -45.60 -23.49 -1.17
N LYS A 22 -45.45 -24.29 -0.10
CA LYS A 22 -45.48 -25.76 -0.21
C LYS A 22 -46.92 -26.27 -0.06
N LYS A 23 -47.23 -27.45 -0.60
CA LYS A 23 -48.55 -28.10 -0.46
C LYS A 23 -48.80 -28.42 1.03
N GLY A 24 -49.76 -27.74 1.67
CA GLY A 24 -50.11 -27.91 3.10
C GLY A 24 -50.11 -26.61 3.91
N ASP A 25 -49.54 -25.55 3.35
CA ASP A 25 -49.36 -24.25 3.99
C ASP A 25 -50.65 -23.40 4.06
N LYS A 26 -51.10 -23.02 5.27
CA LYS A 26 -52.19 -22.03 5.44
C LYS A 26 -51.63 -20.61 5.41
N VAL A 27 -52.00 -19.84 4.40
CA VAL A 27 -51.56 -18.44 4.20
C VAL A 27 -52.39 -17.52 5.08
N ILE A 28 -51.72 -16.76 5.95
CA ILE A 28 -52.33 -15.79 6.86
C ILE A 28 -52.35 -14.41 6.21
N GLU A 29 -51.24 -14.00 5.58
CA GLU A 29 -51.04 -12.65 5.07
C GLU A 29 -50.13 -12.70 3.83
N ASP A 30 -50.44 -11.88 2.82
CA ASP A 30 -49.64 -11.71 1.62
C ASP A 30 -49.15 -10.28 1.45
N LYS A 31 -47.85 -10.13 1.17
CA LYS A 31 -47.24 -8.81 0.95
C LYS A 31 -46.40 -8.82 -0.32
N THR A 32 -46.71 -7.90 -1.23
CA THR A 32 -45.93 -7.71 -2.45
C THR A 32 -44.89 -6.62 -2.22
N ILE A 33 -43.60 -6.95 -2.38
CA ILE A 33 -42.48 -6.03 -2.16
C ILE A 33 -41.71 -5.87 -3.47
N LYS A 34 -41.35 -4.63 -3.81
CA LYS A 34 -40.49 -4.32 -4.97
C LYS A 34 -39.03 -4.50 -4.57
N VAL A 35 -38.33 -5.44 -5.21
CA VAL A 35 -36.92 -5.75 -4.97
C VAL A 35 -36.05 -5.15 -6.09
N PRO A 36 -34.91 -4.49 -5.77
CA PRO A 36 -33.95 -4.08 -6.79
C PRO A 36 -33.31 -5.31 -7.43
N LYS A 37 -33.12 -5.28 -8.75
CA LYS A 37 -32.42 -6.31 -9.54
C LYS A 37 -31.29 -5.63 -10.29
N ILE A 38 -30.11 -6.23 -10.26
CA ILE A 38 -28.93 -5.71 -10.94
C ILE A 38 -28.90 -6.31 -12.35
N LYS A 39 -28.53 -5.47 -13.31
CA LYS A 39 -28.29 -5.87 -14.70
C LYS A 39 -26.96 -5.32 -15.13
N TRP A 40 -26.27 -6.03 -16.00
CA TRP A 40 -24.98 -5.60 -16.55
C TRP A 40 -25.01 -5.65 -18.07
N CYS A 41 -24.22 -4.80 -18.72
CA CYS A 41 -24.06 -4.79 -20.17
C CYS A 41 -22.66 -4.29 -20.52
N LEU A 42 -22.14 -4.75 -21.66
CA LEU A 42 -20.89 -4.24 -22.22
C LEU A 42 -21.22 -3.06 -23.13
N MET A 43 -20.61 -1.90 -22.85
CA MET A 43 -20.82 -0.68 -23.65
C MET A 43 -19.50 0.05 -23.92
N ILE A 44 -19.44 0.73 -25.06
CA ILE A 44 -18.36 1.66 -25.41
C ILE A 44 -18.99 3.00 -25.74
N HIS A 45 -18.57 4.06 -25.06
CA HIS A 45 -19.01 5.45 -25.26
C HIS A 45 -20.54 5.61 -25.36
N ASN A 46 -21.10 5.53 -26.57
CA ASN A 46 -22.53 5.70 -26.86
C ASN A 46 -23.23 4.41 -27.37
N LYS A 47 -22.50 3.29 -27.53
CA LYS A 47 -23.04 2.05 -28.10
C LYS A 47 -22.94 0.90 -27.11
N ILE A 48 -24.07 0.21 -26.92
CA ILE A 48 -24.13 -1.07 -26.21
C ILE A 48 -23.66 -2.16 -27.19
N LEU A 49 -22.60 -2.89 -26.82
CA LEU A 49 -22.02 -3.94 -27.65
C LEU A 49 -22.70 -5.29 -27.41
N ASP A 50 -23.06 -5.57 -26.16
CA ASP A 50 -23.70 -6.82 -25.77
C ASP A 50 -25.08 -6.56 -25.15
N LYS A 51 -25.99 -7.52 -25.26
CA LYS A 51 -27.32 -7.43 -24.67
C LYS A 51 -27.23 -7.24 -23.15
N VAL A 52 -28.27 -6.65 -22.58
CA VAL A 52 -28.37 -6.46 -21.13
C VAL A 52 -28.65 -7.82 -20.47
N HIS A 53 -27.73 -8.26 -19.63
CA HIS A 53 -27.83 -9.51 -18.88
C HIS A 53 -28.32 -9.26 -17.47
N ASP A 54 -29.09 -10.20 -16.94
CA ASP A 54 -29.54 -10.17 -15.55
C ASP A 54 -28.44 -10.73 -14.64
N TRP A 55 -28.10 -9.98 -13.58
CA TRP A 55 -27.16 -10.44 -12.57
C TRP A 55 -27.90 -11.26 -11.50
N PRO A 56 -27.42 -12.47 -11.13
CA PRO A 56 -28.12 -13.32 -10.17
C PRO A 56 -28.03 -12.79 -8.73
N GLY A 57 -26.95 -12.07 -8.40
CA GLY A 57 -26.71 -11.54 -7.07
C GLY A 57 -27.52 -10.28 -6.74
N LYS A 58 -27.63 -10.00 -5.45
CA LYS A 58 -28.19 -8.77 -4.86
C LYS A 58 -27.20 -7.61 -4.88
N TYR A 59 -25.90 -7.88 -4.82
CA TYR A 59 -24.83 -6.87 -4.75
C TYR A 59 -24.12 -6.68 -6.09
N ILE A 60 -23.62 -5.47 -6.33
CA ILE A 60 -22.78 -5.18 -7.51
C ILE A 60 -21.42 -5.84 -7.27
N PRO A 61 -20.88 -6.67 -8.19
CA PRO A 61 -19.63 -7.40 -8.01
C PRO A 61 -18.39 -6.52 -8.22
N ILE A 62 -18.44 -5.27 -7.79
CA ILE A 62 -17.33 -4.31 -7.87
C ILE A 62 -17.16 -3.73 -6.49
N VAL A 63 -16.07 -4.12 -5.83
CA VAL A 63 -15.69 -3.59 -4.52
C VAL A 63 -14.64 -2.52 -4.75
N VAL A 64 -14.92 -1.30 -4.29
CA VAL A 64 -13.97 -0.19 -4.36
C VAL A 64 -13.29 -0.07 -3.00
N GLU A 65 -11.99 -0.27 -2.97
CA GLU A 65 -11.16 0.06 -1.82
C GLU A 65 -10.73 1.52 -1.92
N THR A 66 -11.24 2.36 -1.04
CA THR A 66 -10.93 3.79 -1.02
C THR A 66 -9.81 4.10 -0.04
N GLY A 67 -8.99 5.10 -0.36
CA GLY A 67 -8.05 5.69 0.58
C GLY A 67 -8.73 6.62 1.60
N LYS A 68 -7.99 7.61 2.10
CA LYS A 68 -8.58 8.66 2.95
C LYS A 68 -9.48 9.55 2.11
N GLU A 69 -10.74 9.69 2.52
CA GLU A 69 -11.73 10.53 1.86
C GLU A 69 -11.94 11.82 2.63
N VAL A 70 -11.98 12.95 1.91
CA VAL A 70 -12.32 14.26 2.46
C VAL A 70 -13.43 14.84 1.60
N ASN A 71 -14.52 15.25 2.24
CA ASN A 71 -15.60 15.97 1.56
C ASN A 71 -15.26 17.46 1.51
N ILE A 72 -15.09 17.99 0.30
CA ILE A 72 -14.85 19.42 0.06
C ILE A 72 -16.01 19.94 -0.78
N LYS A 73 -16.84 20.82 -0.20
CA LYS A 73 -17.98 21.46 -0.88
C LYS A 73 -18.95 20.46 -1.54
N GLY A 74 -19.21 19.32 -0.89
CA GLY A 74 -20.11 18.29 -1.40
C GLY A 74 -19.48 17.33 -2.40
N GLN A 75 -18.19 17.50 -2.72
CA GLN A 75 -17.42 16.55 -3.53
C GLN A 75 -16.47 15.75 -2.67
N SER A 76 -16.67 14.43 -2.68
CA SER A 76 -15.76 13.46 -2.09
C SER A 76 -14.46 13.40 -2.89
N LYS A 77 -13.34 13.76 -2.24
CA LYS A 77 -12.00 13.57 -2.79
C LYS A 77 -11.27 12.50 -2.01
N THR A 78 -10.87 11.44 -2.69
CA THR A 78 -10.03 10.38 -2.14
C THR A 78 -8.56 10.72 -2.38
N ARG A 79 -7.71 10.39 -1.40
CA ARG A 79 -6.25 10.54 -1.52
C ARG A 79 -5.53 9.34 -0.92
N GLY A 80 -4.37 9.03 -1.52
CA GLY A 80 -3.41 8.07 -0.98
C GLY A 80 -2.47 8.70 0.04
N MET A 81 -1.68 7.84 0.69
CA MET A 81 -0.72 8.23 1.74
C MET A 81 0.39 9.13 1.19
N VAL A 82 0.88 8.81 -0.01
CA VAL A 82 2.02 9.49 -0.66
C VAL A 82 1.65 10.88 -1.20
N ARG A 83 0.37 11.29 -1.17
CA ARG A 83 -0.09 12.52 -1.83
C ARG A 83 0.68 13.77 -1.36
N PHE A 84 0.95 13.88 -0.07
CA PHE A 84 1.68 15.01 0.51
C PHE A 84 3.20 14.80 0.54
N ALA A 85 3.69 13.56 0.38
CA ALA A 85 5.12 13.27 0.31
C ALA A 85 5.73 13.59 -1.07
N LYS A 86 4.90 13.80 -2.10
CA LYS A 86 5.37 14.07 -3.46
C LYS A 86 6.23 15.33 -3.55
N GLU A 87 5.82 16.40 -2.89
CA GLU A 87 6.52 17.69 -2.91
C GLU A 87 7.92 17.62 -2.26
N PRO A 88 8.08 17.12 -1.02
CA PRO A 88 9.40 16.98 -0.43
C PRO A 88 10.26 15.93 -1.15
N GLN A 89 9.67 14.89 -1.75
CA GLN A 89 10.43 13.95 -2.59
C GLN A 89 11.03 14.62 -3.84
N GLN A 90 10.32 15.55 -4.47
CA GLN A 90 10.85 16.30 -5.62
C GLN A 90 12.03 17.19 -5.20
N MET A 91 11.92 17.85 -4.04
CA MET A 91 13.02 18.63 -3.49
C MET A 91 14.22 17.76 -3.12
N TYR A 92 13.99 16.61 -2.49
CA TYR A 92 15.05 15.65 -2.16
C TYR A 92 15.84 15.24 -3.42
N ASN A 93 15.13 14.90 -4.50
CA ASN A 93 15.76 14.51 -5.76
C ASN A 93 16.60 15.66 -6.37
N PHE A 94 16.10 16.90 -6.30
CA PHE A 94 16.83 18.08 -6.76
C PHE A 94 18.11 18.31 -5.95
N TRP A 95 17.99 18.36 -4.61
CA TRP A 95 19.13 18.58 -3.72
C TRP A 95 20.17 17.46 -3.80
N SER A 96 19.74 16.21 -3.93
CA SER A 96 20.64 15.07 -4.10
C SER A 96 21.44 15.18 -5.40
N SER A 97 20.80 15.64 -6.49
CA SER A 97 21.46 15.88 -7.76
C SER A 97 22.47 17.03 -7.66
N ALA A 98 22.06 18.16 -7.07
CA ALA A 98 22.93 19.33 -6.86
C ALA A 98 24.14 19.00 -5.96
N TYR A 99 23.94 18.21 -4.90
CA TYR A 99 25.02 17.76 -4.03
C TYR A 99 26.02 16.87 -4.77
N THR A 100 25.52 15.99 -5.64
CA THR A 100 26.35 15.12 -6.47
C THR A 100 27.18 15.95 -7.47
N GLU A 101 26.58 16.98 -8.07
CA GLU A 101 27.26 17.91 -8.96
C GLU A 101 28.37 18.69 -8.24
N GLU A 102 28.10 19.21 -7.04
CA GLU A 102 29.09 19.92 -6.23
C GLU A 102 30.30 19.03 -5.91
N ILE A 103 30.05 17.78 -5.48
CA ILE A 103 31.12 16.80 -5.22
C ILE A 103 31.93 16.51 -6.49
N ALA A 104 31.26 16.36 -7.64
CA ALA A 104 31.91 16.05 -8.90
C ALA A 104 32.80 17.20 -9.41
N LEU A 105 32.42 18.45 -9.13
CA LEU A 105 33.16 19.65 -9.55
C LEU A 105 34.34 19.99 -8.64
N ILE A 106 34.40 19.45 -7.42
CA ILE A 106 35.52 19.74 -6.51
C ILE A 106 36.83 19.23 -7.11
N PRO A 107 37.82 20.12 -7.33
CA PRO A 107 39.12 19.71 -7.79
C PRO A 107 39.81 18.88 -6.69
N LYS A 108 40.53 17.83 -7.09
CA LYS A 108 41.38 17.07 -6.18
C LYS A 108 42.53 17.96 -5.69
N ALA A 109 42.35 18.58 -4.52
CA ALA A 109 43.33 19.37 -3.74
C ALA A 109 44.55 19.87 -4.54
N PRO A 110 44.39 20.93 -5.35
CA PRO A 110 45.45 21.40 -6.24
C PRO A 110 46.58 22.07 -5.45
N TYR A 111 47.79 22.00 -6.02
CA TYR A 111 48.91 22.82 -5.56
C TYR A 111 48.89 24.16 -6.30
N LEU A 112 48.95 25.26 -5.55
CA LEU A 112 49.26 26.57 -6.11
C LEU A 112 50.78 26.72 -6.21
N MET A 113 51.26 26.85 -7.44
CA MET A 113 52.67 27.09 -7.76
C MET A 113 52.82 27.81 -9.11
N THR A 114 53.93 28.52 -9.31
CA THR A 114 54.26 29.10 -10.62
C THR A 114 54.89 28.04 -11.52
N ALA A 115 54.74 28.17 -12.85
CA ALA A 115 55.35 27.26 -13.83
C ALA A 115 56.88 27.09 -13.66
N THR A 116 57.56 28.15 -13.23
CA THR A 116 59.00 28.17 -12.87
C THR A 116 59.33 27.26 -11.70
N MET A 117 58.44 27.06 -10.73
CA MET A 117 58.67 26.19 -9.56
C MET A 117 58.61 24.71 -9.91
N LEU A 118 57.85 24.35 -10.96
CA LEU A 118 57.72 22.98 -11.45
C LEU A 118 59.00 22.52 -12.17
N GLY A 119 59.62 23.43 -12.94
CA GLY A 119 60.94 23.27 -13.54
C GLY A 119 61.15 21.90 -14.19
N LYS A 120 62.25 21.22 -13.82
CA LYS A 120 62.56 19.85 -14.29
C LYS A 120 61.90 18.73 -13.49
N ASN A 121 61.23 19.04 -12.39
CA ASN A 121 60.69 18.05 -11.45
C ASN A 121 59.23 17.71 -11.72
N GLN A 122 58.67 18.10 -12.87
CA GLN A 122 57.29 17.86 -13.26
C GLN A 122 56.86 16.39 -13.08
N THR A 123 57.68 15.44 -13.53
CA THR A 123 57.38 14.00 -13.39
C THR A 123 57.25 13.56 -11.92
N GLN A 124 58.01 14.19 -11.01
CA GLN A 124 57.93 13.89 -9.58
C GLN A 124 56.65 14.45 -8.96
N TRP A 125 56.21 15.63 -9.41
CA TRP A 125 54.96 16.27 -8.95
C TRP A 125 53.71 15.59 -9.51
N ASP A 126 53.72 15.12 -10.76
CA ASP A 126 52.61 14.38 -11.36
C ASP A 126 52.40 13.03 -10.64
N LEU A 127 53.49 12.34 -10.30
CA LEU A 127 53.45 11.06 -9.59
C LEU A 127 53.30 11.22 -8.06
N ALA A 128 53.35 12.44 -7.51
CA ALA A 128 53.33 12.66 -6.07
C ALA A 128 52.04 12.19 -5.38
N SER A 129 50.94 12.04 -6.13
CA SER A 129 49.69 11.49 -5.61
C SER A 129 49.60 9.95 -5.73
N GLU A 130 50.45 9.33 -6.55
CA GLU A 130 50.44 7.88 -6.82
C GLU A 130 51.59 7.14 -6.11
N LYS A 131 52.76 7.76 -6.00
CA LYS A 131 53.97 7.19 -5.41
C LYS A 131 54.40 7.98 -4.18
N ASN A 132 54.77 7.26 -3.12
CA ASN A 132 55.27 7.87 -1.89
C ASN A 132 56.74 8.27 -2.07
N PHE A 133 57.01 9.54 -2.37
CA PHE A 133 58.37 10.08 -2.43
C PHE A 133 58.82 10.58 -1.04
N PRO A 134 60.06 10.29 -0.60
CA PRO A 134 60.57 10.75 0.69
C PRO A 134 60.79 12.27 0.77
N TYR A 135 60.93 12.94 -0.37
CA TYR A 135 61.05 14.40 -0.49
C TYR A 135 60.48 14.86 -1.82
N LEU A 136 59.98 16.10 -1.88
CA LEU A 136 59.53 16.76 -3.10
C LEU A 136 60.40 17.98 -3.35
N LEU A 137 61.06 18.02 -4.50
CA LEU A 137 61.96 19.10 -4.88
C LEU A 137 61.19 20.14 -5.70
N TYR A 138 61.43 21.42 -5.41
CA TYR A 138 60.92 22.54 -6.20
C TYR A 138 62.03 23.53 -6.49
N GLU A 139 61.92 24.25 -7.60
CA GLU A 139 62.83 25.34 -7.93
C GLU A 139 62.30 26.65 -7.33
N ALA A 140 63.19 27.47 -6.75
CA ALA A 140 62.79 28.76 -6.19
C ALA A 140 62.54 29.78 -7.32
N ASP A 141 61.36 30.38 -7.36
CA ASP A 141 61.03 31.42 -8.35
C ASP A 141 61.58 32.78 -7.89
N PRO A 142 62.46 33.45 -8.67
CA PRO A 142 62.96 34.79 -8.34
C PRO A 142 61.86 35.86 -8.28
N ARG A 143 60.70 35.62 -8.90
CA ARG A 143 59.56 36.56 -8.92
C ARG A 143 58.73 36.52 -7.64
N ILE A 144 58.81 35.43 -6.88
CA ILE A 144 58.11 35.24 -5.60
C ILE A 144 59.15 34.81 -4.57
N ALA A 145 59.85 35.79 -4.00
CA ALA A 145 60.89 35.55 -3.00
C ALA A 145 60.32 34.79 -1.80
N GLY A 146 60.80 33.56 -1.57
CA GLY A 146 60.34 32.69 -0.48
C GLY A 146 59.01 31.96 -0.73
N GLY A 147 58.47 32.05 -1.95
CA GLY A 147 57.28 31.30 -2.36
C GLY A 147 57.57 29.79 -2.40
N LYS A 148 56.83 29.02 -1.61
CA LYS A 148 56.83 27.55 -1.66
C LYS A 148 55.51 27.06 -2.27
N PRO A 149 55.48 25.95 -3.01
CA PRO A 149 54.23 25.31 -3.39
C PRO A 149 53.37 25.02 -2.15
N GLN A 150 52.12 25.48 -2.17
CA GLN A 150 51.16 25.21 -1.10
C GLN A 150 49.99 24.43 -1.67
N ARG A 151 49.50 23.44 -0.91
CA ARG A 151 48.20 22.83 -1.21
C ARG A 151 47.14 23.82 -0.76
N GLU A 152 46.27 24.20 -1.68
CA GLU A 152 45.03 24.84 -1.28
C GLU A 152 44.13 23.77 -0.64
N PRO A 153 43.54 24.04 0.54
CA PRO A 153 42.53 23.15 1.07
C PRO A 153 41.39 23.04 0.05
N PRO A 154 40.84 21.83 -0.17
CA PRO A 154 39.70 21.69 -1.06
C PRO A 154 38.55 22.57 -0.56
N PRO A 155 37.72 23.11 -1.48
CA PRO A 155 36.50 23.80 -1.11
C PRO A 155 35.69 22.90 -0.17
N VAL A 156 35.25 23.45 0.97
CA VAL A 156 34.40 22.70 1.90
C VAL A 156 33.02 22.60 1.27
N LEU A 157 32.53 21.36 1.12
CA LEU A 157 31.16 21.11 0.68
C LEU A 157 30.17 21.85 1.57
N SER A 158 29.12 22.40 0.97
CA SER A 158 28.07 23.07 1.71
C SER A 158 27.37 22.11 2.69
N THR A 159 27.63 22.27 3.98
CA THR A 159 26.95 21.53 5.06
C THR A 159 25.45 21.82 5.08
N ALA A 160 25.01 22.95 4.51
CA ALA A 160 23.60 23.29 4.37
C ALA A 160 22.85 22.29 3.48
N ILE A 161 23.46 21.83 2.38
CA ILE A 161 22.82 20.88 1.46
C ILE A 161 22.67 19.51 2.13
N ALA A 162 23.71 19.05 2.83
CA ALA A 162 23.66 17.80 3.58
C ALA A 162 22.57 17.83 4.68
N ASN A 163 22.45 18.94 5.40
CA ASN A 163 21.40 19.11 6.41
C ASN A 163 19.99 19.18 5.80
N GLU A 164 19.83 19.83 4.64
CA GLU A 164 18.53 19.87 3.95
C GLU A 164 18.09 18.50 3.44
N LEU A 165 19.00 17.63 3.00
CA LEU A 165 18.66 16.25 2.62
C LEU A 165 18.04 15.47 3.79
N VAL A 166 18.63 15.57 4.97
CA VAL A 166 18.10 14.94 6.21
C VAL A 166 16.76 15.56 6.59
N ARG A 167 16.61 16.87 6.44
CA ARG A 167 15.35 17.56 6.69
C ARG A 167 14.24 17.12 5.73
N MET A 168 14.54 17.00 4.44
CA MET A 168 13.58 16.55 3.44
C MET A 168 13.16 15.08 3.67
N GLU A 169 14.09 14.23 4.11
CA GLU A 169 13.76 12.87 4.56
C GLU A 169 12.75 12.89 5.71
N HIS A 170 12.97 13.75 6.72
CA HIS A 170 12.02 13.92 7.82
C HIS A 170 10.67 14.48 7.36
N ASP A 171 10.67 15.42 6.43
CA ASP A 171 9.44 16.00 5.86
C ASP A 171 8.63 14.92 5.08
N ILE A 172 9.30 14.03 4.35
CA ILE A 172 8.67 12.86 3.68
C ILE A 172 8.04 11.92 4.71
N MET A 173 8.79 11.55 5.75
CA MET A 173 8.31 10.69 6.84
C MET A 173 7.10 11.29 7.56
N SER A 174 7.19 12.57 7.91
CA SER A 174 6.12 13.34 8.55
C SER A 174 4.88 13.44 7.66
N ALA A 175 5.04 13.73 6.37
CA ALA A 175 3.91 13.80 5.42
C ALA A 175 3.17 12.46 5.28
N MET A 176 3.89 11.34 5.35
CA MET A 176 3.30 10.00 5.34
C MET A 176 2.73 9.57 6.70
N ASN A 177 2.99 10.32 7.78
CA ASN A 177 2.72 9.96 9.18
C ASN A 177 3.40 8.63 9.57
N ILE A 178 4.59 8.37 9.01
CA ILE A 178 5.42 7.21 9.35
C ILE A 178 6.63 7.74 10.11
N TYR A 179 6.67 7.51 11.43
CA TYR A 179 7.79 7.93 12.27
C TYR A 179 8.82 6.80 12.43
N GLN A 180 10.10 7.14 12.60
CA GLN A 180 11.25 6.22 12.70
C GLN A 180 11.06 5.05 13.68
N ALA A 181 10.25 5.24 14.73
CA ALA A 181 9.88 4.16 15.64
C ALA A 181 9.22 2.94 14.97
N SER A 182 8.49 3.19 13.89
CA SER A 182 7.83 2.16 13.09
C SER A 182 8.75 1.54 12.04
N LEU A 183 9.92 2.13 11.79
CA LEU A 183 10.97 1.61 10.91
C LEU A 183 11.95 0.68 11.64
N GLY A 184 11.79 0.52 12.96
CA GLY A 184 12.64 -0.36 13.77
C GLY A 184 13.88 0.34 14.36
N ASP A 185 13.91 1.67 14.35
CA ASP A 185 15.03 2.44 14.88
C ASP A 185 15.12 2.32 16.41
N GLU A 186 16.28 1.94 16.94
CA GLU A 186 16.47 1.67 18.37
C GLU A 186 16.33 2.96 19.20
N GLY A 187 15.27 3.04 20.01
CA GLY A 187 15.07 4.13 20.97
C GLY A 187 15.65 3.82 22.34
N GLN A 188 15.88 4.86 23.17
CA GLN A 188 16.21 4.72 24.59
C GLN A 188 15.01 4.26 25.46
N GLU A 189 14.12 3.44 24.91
CA GLU A 189 12.93 2.97 25.62
C GLU A 189 13.30 1.82 26.56
N LYS A 190 13.12 2.01 27.87
CA LYS A 190 13.53 1.02 28.89
C LYS A 190 12.51 -0.10 29.15
N SER A 191 11.34 -0.10 28.50
CA SER A 191 10.26 -1.06 28.78
C SER A 191 9.51 -1.51 27.52
N GLY A 192 9.23 -2.82 27.40
CA GLY A 192 8.46 -3.39 26.29
C GLY A 192 7.06 -2.78 26.10
N LYS A 193 6.43 -2.27 27.18
CA LYS A 193 5.15 -1.56 27.08
C LYS A 193 5.29 -0.21 26.36
N ALA A 194 6.41 0.48 26.54
CA ALA A 194 6.71 1.73 25.85
C ALA A 194 6.97 1.47 24.35
N ILE A 195 7.69 0.39 24.02
CA ILE A 195 7.93 -0.04 22.64
C ILE A 195 6.60 -0.33 21.92
N LEU A 196 5.70 -1.12 22.54
CA LEU A 196 4.39 -1.42 21.97
C LEU A 196 3.51 -0.18 21.81
N ALA A 197 3.51 0.74 22.77
CA ALA A 197 2.77 1.99 22.67
C ALA A 197 3.26 2.86 21.51
N ARG A 198 4.58 2.90 21.29
CA ARG A 198 5.21 3.66 20.21
C ARG A 198 4.96 3.04 18.83
N GLN A 199 5.00 1.70 18.72
CA GLN A 199 4.56 0.99 17.51
C GLN A 199 3.09 1.27 17.18
N LYS A 200 2.23 1.31 18.21
CA LYS A 200 0.81 1.66 18.04
C LYS A 200 0.62 3.12 17.58
N GLN A 201 1.45 4.04 18.06
CA GLN A 201 1.46 5.42 17.58
C GLN A 201 1.84 5.50 16.10
N GLY A 202 2.85 4.74 15.66
CA GLY A 202 3.26 4.66 14.25
C GLY A 202 2.19 4.10 13.31
N THR A 203 1.38 3.14 13.77
CA THR A 203 0.32 2.52 12.95
C THR A 203 -0.95 3.36 12.84
N THR A 204 -1.14 4.36 13.72
CA THR A 204 -2.33 5.23 13.71
C THR A 204 -2.47 6.01 12.39
N GLY A 205 -1.35 6.44 11.79
CA GLY A 205 -1.35 7.19 10.52
C GLY A 205 -1.90 6.39 9.33
N SER A 206 -1.64 5.07 9.33
CA SER A 206 -1.98 4.14 8.25
C SER A 206 -3.27 3.35 8.51
N TYR A 207 -3.81 3.41 9.72
CA TYR A 207 -4.95 2.59 10.16
C TYR A 207 -6.17 2.68 9.23
N THR A 208 -6.48 3.87 8.70
CA THR A 208 -7.61 4.06 7.77
C THR A 208 -7.51 3.17 6.53
N TYR A 209 -6.31 2.90 6.02
CA TYR A 209 -6.15 2.04 4.84
C TYR A 209 -6.40 0.57 5.19
N THR A 210 -5.88 0.12 6.33
CA THR A 210 -6.12 -1.24 6.82
C THR A 210 -7.60 -1.49 7.13
N ASP A 211 -8.28 -0.51 7.73
CA ASP A 211 -9.71 -0.60 8.05
C ASP A 211 -10.58 -0.59 6.79
N ASN A 212 -10.26 0.26 5.81
CA ASN A 212 -10.94 0.29 4.52
C ASN A 212 -10.75 -1.04 3.76
N PHE A 213 -9.56 -1.63 3.82
CA PHE A 213 -9.28 -2.96 3.27
C PHE A 213 -10.13 -4.04 3.97
N GLN A 214 -10.21 -4.04 5.30
CA GLN A 214 -11.06 -4.99 6.04
C GLN A 214 -12.54 -4.83 5.67
N SER A 215 -13.02 -3.60 5.54
CA SER A 215 -14.38 -3.31 5.11
C SER A 215 -14.65 -3.81 3.68
N ALA A 216 -13.71 -3.60 2.77
CA ALA A 216 -13.76 -4.13 1.40
C ALA A 216 -13.79 -5.67 1.40
N LEU A 217 -12.95 -6.32 2.21
CA LEU A 217 -12.90 -7.78 2.36
C LEU A 217 -14.20 -8.38 2.90
N ILE A 218 -14.81 -7.74 3.89
CA ILE A 218 -16.12 -8.15 4.41
C ILE A 218 -17.19 -8.00 3.32
N HIS A 219 -17.15 -6.91 2.55
CA HIS A 219 -18.10 -6.70 1.46
C HIS A 219 -17.91 -7.72 0.33
N SER A 220 -16.68 -8.03 -0.07
CA SER A 220 -16.40 -9.08 -1.05
C SER A 220 -16.91 -10.43 -0.59
N THR A 221 -16.74 -10.76 0.69
CA THR A 221 -17.24 -12.01 1.27
C THR A 221 -18.76 -12.08 1.21
N LYS A 222 -19.47 -10.98 1.48
CA LYS A 222 -20.93 -10.90 1.33
C LYS A 222 -21.38 -11.11 -0.12
N ILE A 223 -20.65 -10.56 -1.09
CA ILE A 223 -20.93 -10.78 -2.52
C ILE A 223 -20.73 -12.25 -2.87
N ILE A 224 -19.63 -12.87 -2.40
CA ILE A 224 -19.34 -14.28 -2.67
C ILE A 224 -20.42 -15.18 -2.07
N LEU A 225 -20.79 -14.99 -0.80
CA LEU A 225 -21.84 -15.76 -0.12
C LEU A 225 -23.19 -15.67 -0.85
N ASP A 226 -23.51 -14.50 -1.39
CA ASP A 226 -24.72 -14.27 -2.18
C ASP A 226 -24.68 -14.98 -3.54
N LEU A 227 -23.49 -15.16 -4.14
CA LEU A 227 -23.31 -15.83 -5.43
C LEU A 227 -23.16 -17.34 -5.34
N ILE A 228 -22.67 -17.87 -4.21
CA ILE A 228 -22.47 -19.30 -3.97
C ILE A 228 -23.67 -20.17 -4.44
N PRO A 229 -24.93 -19.89 -4.05
CA PRO A 229 -26.06 -20.74 -4.45
C PRO A 229 -26.39 -20.72 -5.95
N TYR A 230 -25.88 -19.73 -6.69
CA TYR A 230 -26.14 -19.60 -8.14
C TYR A 230 -25.00 -20.16 -9.00
N VAL A 231 -23.77 -20.18 -8.47
CA VAL A 231 -22.56 -20.55 -9.23
C VAL A 231 -22.07 -21.96 -8.87
N LEU A 232 -22.18 -22.36 -7.60
CA LEU A 232 -21.80 -23.71 -7.19
C LEU A 232 -22.99 -24.63 -7.43
N ASP A 233 -22.92 -25.43 -8.50
CA ASP A 233 -23.96 -26.40 -8.90
C ASP A 233 -23.59 -27.84 -8.50
N THR A 234 -22.35 -28.09 -8.05
CA THR A 234 -21.90 -29.44 -7.68
C THR A 234 -22.33 -29.82 -6.27
N GLU A 235 -23.00 -30.96 -6.15
CA GLU A 235 -23.26 -31.61 -4.86
C GLU A 235 -21.93 -32.05 -4.23
N ARG A 236 -21.77 -31.79 -2.92
CA ARG A 236 -20.57 -32.22 -2.18
C ARG A 236 -20.94 -32.61 -0.76
N VAL A 237 -20.33 -33.67 -0.27
CA VAL A 237 -20.45 -34.12 1.12
C VAL A 237 -19.27 -33.57 1.90
N ILE A 238 -19.54 -32.79 2.94
CA ILE A 238 -18.49 -32.27 3.83
C ILE A 238 -18.64 -32.95 5.19
N ARG A 239 -17.52 -33.44 5.73
CA ARG A 239 -17.45 -33.96 7.10
C ARG A 239 -17.28 -32.79 8.06
N ILE A 240 -18.27 -32.56 8.90
CA ILE A 240 -18.19 -31.62 10.02
C ILE A 240 -17.91 -32.41 11.31
N LEU A 241 -17.15 -31.80 12.21
CA LEU A 241 -16.89 -32.32 13.54
C LEU A 241 -17.82 -31.58 14.50
N GLY A 242 -18.68 -32.31 15.21
CA GLY A 242 -19.54 -31.74 16.24
C GLY A 242 -18.78 -31.44 17.53
N ASP A 243 -19.40 -30.69 18.45
CA ASP A 243 -18.83 -30.39 19.77
C ASP A 243 -18.49 -31.64 20.61
N ASP A 244 -19.12 -32.77 20.28
CA ASP A 244 -18.89 -34.10 20.89
C ASP A 244 -17.79 -34.92 20.17
N ASP A 245 -16.96 -34.30 19.34
CA ASP A 245 -15.92 -34.96 18.50
C ASP A 245 -16.51 -36.01 17.51
N SER A 246 -17.83 -35.98 17.33
CA SER A 246 -18.56 -36.87 16.42
C SER A 246 -18.53 -36.33 14.99
N GLU A 247 -18.21 -37.20 14.04
CA GLU A 247 -18.18 -36.87 12.63
C GLU A 247 -19.60 -36.96 12.04
N LYS A 248 -20.09 -35.85 11.49
CA LYS A 248 -21.33 -35.83 10.71
C LYS A 248 -21.02 -35.44 9.28
N GLU A 249 -21.46 -36.27 8.35
CA GLU A 249 -21.46 -35.91 6.94
C GLU A 249 -22.69 -35.05 6.64
N ILE A 250 -22.50 -33.88 6.05
CA ILE A 250 -23.59 -33.02 5.60
C ILE A 250 -23.46 -32.81 4.09
N PRO A 251 -24.50 -33.14 3.30
CA PRO A 251 -24.54 -32.84 1.89
C PRO A 251 -24.85 -31.36 1.72
N ILE A 252 -23.95 -30.65 1.05
CA ILE A 252 -24.11 -29.25 0.67
C ILE A 252 -24.57 -29.21 -0.78
N ASN A 253 -25.58 -28.37 -1.04
CA ASN A 253 -26.19 -28.18 -2.36
C ASN A 253 -26.96 -29.38 -2.92
N ALA A 254 -27.27 -30.38 -2.08
CA ALA A 254 -28.13 -31.50 -2.46
C ALA A 254 -29.62 -31.13 -2.38
N ARG A 255 -30.43 -31.71 -3.27
CA ARG A 255 -31.91 -31.57 -3.20
C ARG A 255 -32.45 -32.10 -1.88
N GLU A 256 -33.53 -31.49 -1.39
CA GLU A 256 -34.15 -31.71 -0.06
C GLU A 256 -34.59 -33.18 0.25
N ASN A 257 -34.32 -34.15 -0.64
CA ASN A 257 -34.59 -35.60 -0.49
C ASN A 257 -33.56 -36.49 -1.23
N ALA A 258 -32.32 -36.04 -1.45
CA ALA A 258 -31.31 -36.91 -2.07
C ALA A 258 -30.97 -38.07 -1.12
N PRO A 259 -31.04 -39.35 -1.57
CA PRO A 259 -30.76 -40.48 -0.69
C PRO A 259 -29.32 -40.41 -0.20
N PHE A 260 -29.15 -40.41 1.12
CA PHE A 260 -27.84 -40.54 1.75
C PHE A 260 -27.31 -41.94 1.43
N MET A 261 -26.19 -42.03 0.72
CA MET A 261 -25.44 -43.28 0.65
C MET A 261 -24.70 -43.42 1.99
N ALA A 262 -25.39 -43.96 2.99
CA ALA A 262 -24.75 -44.43 4.20
C ALA A 262 -23.84 -45.60 3.79
N ASN A 263 -22.53 -45.33 3.71
CA ASN A 263 -21.55 -46.40 3.56
C ASN A 263 -21.61 -47.25 4.83
N HIS A 264 -22.27 -48.40 4.73
CA HIS A 264 -22.10 -49.49 5.67
C HIS A 264 -20.72 -50.09 5.45
N GLN A 265 -19.80 -49.81 6.38
CA GLN A 265 -18.75 -50.73 6.82
C GLN A 265 -18.63 -50.64 8.33
#